data_AF-A0A412Q9U9-F1
#
_entry.id   AF-A0A412Q9U9-F1
#
_cell.length_a   1.000
_cell.length_b   1.000
_cell.length_c   1.000
_cell.angle_alpha   90.00
_cell.angle_beta   90.00
_cell.angle_gamma   90.00
#
_symmetry.space_group_name_H-M   'P 1'
#
loop_
_entity.id
_entity.type
_entity.pdbx_description
1 polymer ?
#
loop_
_entity_poly.entity_id
_entity_poly.type
_entity_poly.pdbx_seq_one_letter_code
_entity_poly.pdbx_strand_id
1 'polypeptide(L)' 'MLRLLRQKNHLAQKELGMAVGFPDSYADVRITQYESEIRTPKEDFMKLFASTLGVPIEFFTVPVLSEPREYEAAEY' A
#
# COMPACT_ATOMS: atom_id res chain seq x y z
N MET A 1 -1.60 5.99 -3.77
CA MET A 1 -0.74 5.75 -2.58
C MET A 1 -0.12 4.35 -2.53
N LEU A 2 -0.91 3.27 -2.40
CA LEU A 2 -0.42 1.91 -2.16
C LEU A 2 0.64 1.43 -3.18
N ARG A 3 0.45 1.76 -4.47
CA ARG A 3 1.40 1.44 -5.54
C ARG A 3 2.79 2.02 -5.29
N LEU A 4 2.87 3.28 -4.86
CA LEU A 4 4.12 3.97 -4.57
C LEU A 4 4.86 3.26 -3.43
N LEU A 5 4.16 2.99 -2.32
CA LEU A 5 4.72 2.32 -1.15
C LEU A 5 5.21 0.91 -1.48
N ARG A 6 4.44 0.15 -2.28
CA ARG A 6 4.85 -1.17 -2.76
C ARG A 6 6.11 -1.10 -3.61
N GLN A 7 6.19 -0.14 -4.55
CA GLN A 7 7.34 0.03 -5.42
C GLN A 7 8.61 0.42 -4.63
N LYS A 8 8.50 1.26 -3.59
CA LYS A 8 9.63 1.58 -2.69
C LYS A 8 10.14 0.36 -1.91
N ASN A 9 9.28 -0.61 -1.65
CA ASN A 9 9.63 -1.87 -0.99
C ASN A 9 10.04 -2.99 -1.95
N HIS A 10 10.14 -2.71 -3.26
CA HIS A 10 10.49 -3.69 -4.30
C HIS A 10 9.59 -4.94 -4.36
N LEU A 11 8.35 -4.86 -3.87
CA LEU A 11 7.41 -5.98 -3.85
C LEU A 11 6.58 -6.04 -5.13
N ALA A 12 6.33 -7.24 -5.66
CA ALA A 12 5.29 -7.47 -6.66
C ALA A 12 3.89 -7.38 -6.04
N GLN A 13 2.87 -7.12 -6.85
CA GLN A 13 1.47 -7.11 -6.38
C GLN A 13 1.08 -8.44 -5.74
N LYS A 14 1.51 -9.56 -6.35
CA LYS A 14 1.27 -10.90 -5.82
C LYS A 14 1.93 -11.12 -4.46
N GLU A 15 3.19 -10.71 -4.29
CA GLU A 15 3.95 -10.86 -3.05
C GLU A 15 3.32 -10.07 -1.90
N LEU A 16 2.95 -8.81 -2.16
CA LEU A 16 2.23 -8.00 -1.18
C LEU A 16 0.89 -8.64 -0.80
N GLY A 17 0.14 -9.14 -1.79
CA GLY A 17 -1.15 -9.80 -1.56
C GLY A 17 -1.02 -11.06 -0.71
N MET A 18 -0.01 -11.88 -0.95
CA MET A 18 0.26 -13.07 -0.14
C MET A 18 0.72 -12.71 1.27
N ALA A 19 1.56 -11.69 1.43
CA ALA A 19 2.04 -11.23 2.73
C ALA A 19 0.90 -10.72 3.64
N VAL A 20 -0.16 -10.14 3.07
CA VAL A 20 -1.37 -9.77 3.82
C VAL A 20 -2.40 -10.90 3.97
N GLY A 21 -2.06 -12.12 3.53
CA GLY A 21 -2.88 -13.31 3.72
C GLY A 21 -3.93 -13.57 2.62
N PHE A 22 -3.82 -12.92 1.45
CA PHE A 22 -4.62 -13.33 0.31
C PHE A 22 -4.07 -14.62 -0.31
N PRO A 23 -4.93 -15.57 -0.68
CA PRO A 23 -4.47 -16.77 -1.35
C PRO A 23 -3.92 -16.45 -2.74
N ASP A 24 -2.94 -17.25 -3.12
CA ASP A 24 -2.11 -17.09 -4.33
C ASP A 24 -2.93 -16.81 -5.60
N SER A 25 -4.06 -17.50 -5.75
CA SER A 25 -4.92 -17.46 -6.93
C SER A 25 -5.53 -16.09 -7.23
N TYR A 26 -5.61 -15.18 -6.26
CA TYR A 26 -6.18 -13.84 -6.45
C TYR A 26 -5.50 -12.75 -5.62
N ALA A 27 -4.28 -12.99 -5.17
CA ALA A 27 -3.50 -12.05 -4.37
C ALA A 27 -3.18 -10.76 -5.14
N ASP A 28 -2.68 -10.90 -6.37
CA ASP A 28 -2.33 -9.81 -7.29
C ASP A 28 -3.55 -8.99 -7.74
N VAL A 29 -4.66 -9.66 -8.07
CA VAL A 29 -5.91 -9.01 -8.48
C VAL A 29 -6.44 -8.11 -7.36
N ARG A 30 -6.42 -8.58 -6.11
CA ARG A 30 -6.83 -7.77 -4.96
C ARG A 30 -5.94 -6.55 -4.76
N ILE A 31 -4.61 -6.69 -4.86
CA ILE A 31 -3.70 -5.54 -4.76
C ILE A 31 -3.94 -4.55 -5.89
N THR A 32 -4.14 -5.03 -7.13
CA THR A 32 -4.46 -4.18 -8.28
C THR A 32 -5.70 -3.33 -8.03
N GLN A 33 -6.77 -3.93 -7.48
CA GLN A 33 -8.00 -3.19 -7.15
C GLN A 33 -7.77 -2.07 -6.13
N TYR A 34 -6.92 -2.30 -5.13
CA TYR A 34 -6.56 -1.27 -4.15
C TYR A 34 -5.64 -0.19 -4.73
N GLU A 35 -4.73 -0.55 -5.65
CA GLU A 35 -3.85 0.39 -6.33
C GLU A 35 -4.58 1.27 -7.36
N SER A 36 -5.62 0.75 -7.99
CA SER A 36 -6.44 1.48 -8.96
C SER A 36 -7.50 2.38 -8.33
N GLU A 37 -7.53 2.51 -6.99
CA GLU A 37 -8.50 3.32 -6.23
C GLU A 37 -9.98 2.94 -6.47
N ILE A 38 -10.22 1.80 -7.14
CA ILE A 38 -11.55 1.21 -7.36
C ILE A 38 -12.15 0.78 -6.02
N ARG A 39 -11.31 0.49 -5.03
CA ARG A 39 -11.71 0.06 -3.70
C ARG A 39 -10.82 0.69 -2.64
N THR A 40 -11.43 1.34 -1.65
CA THR A 40 -10.73 1.75 -0.43
C THR A 40 -10.54 0.53 0.48
N PRO A 41 -9.31 0.18 0.90
CA PRO A 41 -9.11 -0.88 1.89
C PRO A 41 -9.77 -0.49 3.22
N LYS A 42 -10.33 -1.47 3.94
CA LYS A 42 -10.81 -1.25 5.30
C LYS A 42 -9.63 -1.01 6.23
N GLU A 43 -9.88 -0.38 7.39
CA GLU A 43 -8.84 -0.07 8.38
C GLU A 43 -7.97 -1.28 8.75
N ASP A 44 -8.56 -2.47 8.92
CA ASP A 44 -7.81 -3.70 9.20
C ASP A 44 -6.81 -4.05 8.10
N PHE A 45 -7.20 -3.87 6.83
CA PHE A 45 -6.31 -4.06 5.70
C PHE A 45 -5.28 -2.94 5.59
N MET A 46 -5.63 -1.70 5.93
CA MET A 46 -4.65 -0.61 6.01
C MET A 46 -3.57 -0.92 7.05
N LYS A 47 -3.94 -1.44 8.24
CA LYS A 47 -3.00 -1.90 9.27
C LYS A 47 -2.09 -3.01 8.76
N LEU A 48 -2.66 -3.98 8.05
CA LEU A 48 -1.89 -5.08 7.45
C LEU A 48 -0.91 -4.58 6.39
N PHE A 49 -1.34 -3.70 5.47
CA PHE A 49 -0.46 -3.11 4.46
C PHE A 49 0.64 -2.26 5.11
N ALA A 50 0.29 -1.42 6.07
CA ALA A 50 1.22 -0.61 6.84
C ALA A 50 2.30 -1.48 7.52
N SER A 51 1.87 -2.53 8.23
CA SER A 51 2.77 -3.48 8.89
C SER A 51 3.65 -4.24 7.90
N THR A 52 3.11 -4.62 6.74
CA THR A 52 3.85 -5.39 5.72
C THR A 52 4.87 -4.51 4.99
N LEU A 53 4.53 -3.25 4.75
CA LEU A 53 5.36 -2.28 4.04
C LEU A 53 6.30 -1.50 4.98
N GLY A 54 6.24 -1.75 6.28
CA GLY A 54 7.07 -1.08 7.30
C GLY A 54 6.77 0.42 7.44
N VAL A 55 5.55 0.86 7.14
CA VAL A 55 5.15 2.27 7.18
C VAL A 55 4.05 2.50 8.22
N PRO A 56 3.96 3.68 8.83
CA PRO A 56 2.83 4.06 9.68
C PRO A 56 1.49 3.99 8.93
N ILE A 57 0.42 3.58 9.62
CA ILE A 57 -0.94 3.56 9.05
C ILE A 57 -1.41 4.94 8.58
N GLU A 58 -0.86 6.01 9.16
CA GLU A 58 -1.16 7.39 8.81
C GLU A 58 -0.91 7.71 7.33
N PHE A 59 0.01 7.01 6.67
CA PHE A 59 0.21 7.12 5.22
C PHE A 59 -1.01 6.68 4.40
N PHE A 60 -1.94 5.91 4.97
CA PHE A 60 -3.18 5.48 4.31
C PHE A 60 -4.40 6.31 4.74
N THR A 61 -4.38 6.89 5.94
CA THR A 61 -5.55 7.59 6.54
C THR A 61 -5.45 9.10 6.44
N VAL A 62 -4.24 9.65 6.39
CA VAL A 62 -4.04 11.08 6.11
C VAL A 62 -4.29 11.27 4.63
N PRO A 63 -5.23 12.14 4.23
CA PRO A 63 -5.29 12.62 2.86
C PRO A 63 -4.05 13.48 2.64
N VAL A 64 -2.90 12.84 2.38
CA VAL A 64 -1.69 13.54 1.95
C VAL A 64 -2.06 14.20 0.63
N LEU A 65 -2.01 15.52 0.70
CA LEU A 65 -2.18 16.48 -0.37
C LEU A 65 -1.61 15.94 -1.68
N SER A 66 -2.37 16.13 -2.75
CA SER A 66 -2.18 15.59 -4.10
C SER A 66 -0.88 16.01 -4.81
N GLU A 67 0.15 16.45 -4.10
CA GLU A 67 1.38 16.97 -4.69
C GLU A 67 2.55 15.99 -4.53
N PRO A 68 3.13 15.48 -5.63
CA PRO A 68 4.24 14.51 -5.63
C PRO A 68 5.59 15.07 -5.15
N ARG A 69 5.63 16.20 -4.44
CA ARG A 69 6.86 16.92 -4.06
C ARG A 69 7.33 16.72 -2.62
N GLU A 70 6.52 16.16 -1.73
CA GLU A 70 6.86 16.15 -0.30
C GLU A 70 7.60 14.90 0.20
N TYR A 71 7.81 13.88 -0.66
CA TYR A 71 8.53 12.67 -0.25
C TYR A 71 10.06 12.81 -0.21
N GLU A 72 10.64 13.91 -0.70
CA GLU A 72 12.09 14.17 -0.65
C GLU A 72 12.55 14.84 0.65
N ALA A 73 11.65 15.33 1.50
CA ALA A 73 12.03 16.14 2.66
C ALA A 73 12.23 15.37 3.98
N ALA A 74 11.99 14.05 3.98
CA ALA A 74 12.07 13.22 5.20
C ALA A 74 13.36 12.39 5.32
N GLU A 75 14.33 12.56 4.41
CA GLU A 75 15.70 12.09 4.63
C GLU A 75 16.56 13.26 5.15
N TYR A 76 16.67 13.38 6.47
CA TYR A 76 17.69 14.17 7.16
C TYR A 76 18.13 13.45 8.43
#